data_AF-A0A165FZT8-F1
#
_entry.id   AF-A0A165FZT8-F1
#
_cell.length_a   1.000
_cell.length_b   1.000
_cell.length_c   1.000
_cell.angle_alpha   90.00
_cell.angle_beta   90.00
_cell.angle_gamma   90.00
#
_symmetry.space_group_name_H-M   'P 1'
#
loop_
_entity.id
_entity.type
_entity.pdbx_description
1 polymer ?
#
loop_
_entity_poly.entity_id
_entity_poly.type
_entity_poly.pdbx_seq_one_letter_code
_entity_poly.pdbx_strand_id
1 'polypeptide(L)'
;MPPASFWLDLKLELEGFRLLELEGRSQCNGREQEALHFGRPLLPFQRIRREYYQYQEQPPSDHIENLHRYLLIASSLIPRDPWEGETLALKVALIEATENWETLAGGGPPCPVVFDAEDVRGTMELDAETRGADETLEACRNMIGFGPEGWMPAEHYEAMARSKKLKEDGLAAAESEEERAQVAAHWPLDEEEYM
;
A
#
# COMPACT_ATOMS: atom_id res chain seq x y z
N MET A 1 9.20 11.89 26.75
CA MET A 1 8.42 12.60 25.74
C MET A 1 9.39 13.34 24.85
N PRO A 2 9.30 13.19 23.51
CA PRO A 2 10.08 14.01 22.62
C PRO A 2 9.79 15.49 22.90
N PRO A 3 10.81 16.36 22.91
CA PRO A 3 10.59 17.79 23.11
C PRO A 3 9.66 18.33 22.02
N ALA A 4 8.88 19.37 22.31
CA ALA A 4 7.95 19.98 21.35
C ALA A 4 8.62 20.36 20.01
N SER A 5 9.93 20.60 20.00
CA SER A 5 10.74 20.80 18.81
C SER A 5 10.74 19.58 17.87
N PHE A 6 10.78 18.36 18.40
CA PHE A 6 10.78 17.13 17.60
C PHE A 6 9.49 16.97 16.78
N TRP A 7 8.34 17.29 17.37
CA TRP A 7 7.06 17.26 16.66
C TRP A 7 6.88 18.41 15.69
N LEU A 8 7.51 19.56 15.96
CA LEU A 8 7.57 20.68 15.02
C LEU A 8 8.45 20.33 13.82
N ASP A 9 9.60 19.71 14.06
CA ASP A 9 10.56 19.29 13.04
C ASP A 9 9.97 18.19 12.16
N LEU A 10 9.33 17.17 12.74
CA LEU A 10 8.62 16.12 11.98
C LEU A 10 7.46 16.70 11.16
N LYS A 11 6.73 17.67 11.70
CA LYS A 11 5.66 18.35 10.96
C LYS A 11 6.22 19.16 9.79
N LEU A 12 7.34 19.87 9.99
CA LEU A 12 8.01 20.64 8.93
C LEU A 12 8.63 19.72 7.87
N GLU A 13 9.16 18.55 8.26
CA GLU A 13 9.65 17.55 7.32
C GLU A 13 8.51 16.94 6.50
N LEU A 14 7.39 16.55 7.12
CA LEU A 14 6.21 16.03 6.43
C LEU A 14 5.56 17.09 5.52
N GLU A 15 5.48 18.34 5.96
CA GLU A 15 5.03 19.47 5.12
C GLU A 15 6.01 19.72 3.96
N GLY A 16 7.32 19.59 4.19
CA GLY A 16 8.36 19.68 3.17
C GLY A 16 8.26 18.57 2.12
N PHE A 17 8.02 17.32 2.55
CA PHE A 17 7.76 16.20 1.64
C PHE A 17 6.50 16.42 0.80
N ARG A 18 5.42 16.92 1.42
CA ARG A 18 4.18 17.23 0.72
C ARG A 18 4.34 18.35 -0.29
N LEU A 19 5.15 19.38 0.03
CA LEU A 19 5.52 20.45 -0.89
C LEU A 19 6.37 19.93 -2.06
N LEU A 20 7.36 19.08 -1.80
CA LEU A 20 8.18 18.46 -2.85
C LEU A 20 7.36 17.55 -3.77
N GLU A 21 6.37 16.84 -3.23
CA GLU A 21 5.45 16.02 -4.02
C GLU A 21 4.53 16.90 -4.89
N LEU A 22 4.01 18.01 -4.34
CA LEU A 22 3.20 18.98 -5.08
C LEU A 22 4.00 19.72 -6.16
N GLU A 23 5.23 20.14 -5.86
CA GLU A 23 6.15 20.75 -6.83
C GLU A 23 6.54 19.75 -7.92
N GLY A 24 6.81 18.49 -7.54
CA GLY A 24 7.06 17.39 -8.47
C GLY A 24 5.89 17.17 -9.41
N ARG A 25 4.66 17.07 -8.88
CA ARG A 25 3.42 16.94 -9.68
C ARG A 25 3.20 18.16 -10.59
N SER A 26 3.42 19.37 -10.09
CA SER A 26 3.30 20.61 -10.88
C SER A 26 4.32 20.65 -12.03
N GLN A 27 5.56 20.22 -11.79
CA GLN A 27 6.60 20.18 -12.81
C GLN A 27 6.34 19.10 -13.86
N CYS A 28 5.85 17.91 -13.45
CA CYS A 28 5.41 16.87 -14.37
C CYS A 28 4.29 17.36 -15.29
N ASN A 29 3.26 17.99 -14.72
CA ASN A 29 2.16 18.59 -15.49
C ASN A 29 2.65 19.65 -16.49
N GLY A 30 3.65 20.46 -16.12
CA GLY A 30 4.26 21.45 -17.01
C GLY A 30 4.92 20.82 -18.24
N ARG A 31 5.70 19.75 -18.05
CA ARG A 31 6.38 19.05 -19.15
C ARG A 31 5.40 18.29 -20.06
N GLU A 32 4.34 17.72 -19.49
CA GLU A 32 3.26 17.10 -20.28
C GLU A 32 2.58 18.13 -21.17
N GLN A 33 2.26 19.32 -20.63
CA GLN A 33 1.67 20.40 -21.43
C GLN A 33 2.62 20.92 -22.51
N GLU A 34 3.91 21.06 -22.21
CA GLU A 34 4.93 21.43 -23.21
C GLU A 34 5.02 20.38 -24.33
N ALA A 35 5.00 19.09 -23.99
CA ALA A 35 5.02 18.01 -24.96
C ALA A 35 3.75 17.97 -25.82
N LEU A 36 2.57 18.26 -25.26
CA LEU A 36 1.32 18.37 -26.01
C LEU A 36 1.29 19.60 -26.92
N HIS A 37 1.87 20.73 -26.49
CA HIS A 37 1.78 22.00 -27.20
C HIS A 37 2.88 22.17 -28.26
N PHE A 38 4.11 21.75 -27.96
CA PHE A 38 5.29 21.94 -28.82
C PHE A 38 5.82 20.64 -29.43
N GLY A 39 5.42 19.48 -28.89
CA GLY A 39 5.88 18.20 -29.38
C GLY A 39 5.35 17.94 -30.80
N ARG A 40 6.19 17.28 -31.60
CA ARG A 40 5.84 16.84 -32.94
C ARG A 40 5.76 15.32 -32.95
N PRO A 41 4.92 14.71 -33.80
CA PRO A 41 5.00 13.29 -34.04
C PRO A 41 6.41 12.92 -34.51
N LEU A 42 6.96 11.84 -33.95
CA LEU A 42 8.30 11.37 -34.26
C LEU A 42 8.27 9.87 -34.55
N LEU A 43 9.11 9.42 -35.48
CA LEU A 43 9.40 8.00 -35.58
C LEU A 43 10.08 7.52 -34.29
N PRO A 44 9.74 6.31 -33.80
CA PRO A 44 10.44 5.71 -32.68
C PRO A 44 11.97 5.79 -32.88
N PHE A 45 12.67 6.27 -31.85
CA PHE A 45 14.13 6.43 -31.87
C PHE A 45 14.80 5.09 -32.19
N GLN A 46 14.37 4.02 -31.51
CA GLN A 46 14.82 2.67 -31.76
C GLN A 46 14.24 2.15 -33.08
N ARG A 47 15.11 1.87 -34.05
CA ARG A 47 14.73 1.39 -35.39
C ARG A 47 13.79 0.18 -35.36
N ILE A 48 14.03 -0.77 -34.46
CA ILE A 48 13.21 -2.00 -34.32
C ILE A 48 11.74 -1.70 -34.00
N ARG A 49 11.46 -0.62 -33.26
CA ARG A 49 10.08 -0.22 -32.95
C ARG A 49 9.36 0.36 -34.16
N ARG A 50 10.07 0.90 -35.16
CA ARG A 50 9.43 1.50 -36.34
C ARG A 50 8.65 0.46 -37.14
N GLU A 51 9.15 -0.76 -37.24
CA GLU A 51 8.48 -1.87 -37.92
C GLU A 51 7.16 -2.24 -37.23
N TYR A 52 7.17 -2.29 -35.89
CA TYR A 52 5.96 -2.54 -35.08
C TYR A 52 4.86 -1.49 -35.35
N TYR A 53 5.25 -0.22 -35.46
CA TYR A 53 4.35 0.88 -35.79
C TYR A 53 4.18 1.12 -37.29
N GLN A 54 4.56 0.17 -38.15
CA GLN A 54 4.41 0.27 -39.61
C GLN A 54 5.02 1.56 -40.20
N TYR A 55 6.13 2.02 -39.61
CA TYR A 55 6.83 3.25 -39.94
C TYR A 55 5.97 4.52 -39.86
N GLN A 56 4.92 4.50 -39.03
CA GLN A 56 4.13 5.69 -38.72
C GLN A 56 4.79 6.51 -37.60
N GLU A 57 4.73 7.83 -37.73
CA GLU A 57 5.13 8.74 -36.66
C GLU A 57 4.18 8.59 -35.46
N GLN A 58 4.74 8.64 -34.25
CA GLN A 58 3.97 8.52 -33.02
C GLN A 58 3.79 9.91 -32.41
N PRO A 59 2.55 10.36 -32.14
CA PRO A 59 2.30 11.65 -31.53
C PRO A 59 2.74 11.65 -30.05
N PRO A 60 3.15 12.80 -29.49
CA PRO A 60 3.48 12.92 -28.07
C PRO A 60 2.34 12.51 -27.12
N SER A 61 1.08 12.69 -27.55
CA SER A 61 -0.12 12.33 -26.80
C SER A 61 -0.16 10.85 -26.42
N ASP A 62 0.24 9.96 -27.32
CA ASP A 62 0.19 8.51 -27.09
C ASP A 62 1.17 8.11 -25.99
N HIS A 63 2.31 8.81 -25.91
CA HIS A 63 3.27 8.57 -24.85
C HIS A 63 2.73 8.99 -23.48
N ILE A 64 2.07 10.15 -23.43
CA ILE A 64 1.46 10.70 -22.21
C ILE A 64 0.30 9.81 -21.75
N GLU A 65 -0.57 9.37 -22.66
CA GLU A 65 -1.67 8.46 -22.34
C GLU A 65 -1.17 7.13 -21.77
N ASN A 66 -0.13 6.55 -22.38
CA ASN A 66 0.49 5.33 -21.87
C ASN A 66 1.14 5.55 -20.49
N LEU A 67 1.73 6.72 -20.23
CA LEU A 67 2.27 7.06 -18.92
C LEU A 67 1.16 7.18 -17.85
N HIS A 68 0.04 7.83 -18.17
CA HIS A 68 -1.11 7.89 -17.26
C HIS A 68 -1.65 6.48 -16.95
N ARG A 69 -1.79 5.61 -17.96
CA ARG A 69 -2.19 4.21 -17.75
C ARG A 69 -1.22 3.47 -16.83
N TYR A 70 0.08 3.63 -17.05
CA TYR A 70 1.11 3.04 -16.19
C TYR A 70 0.99 3.52 -14.75
N LEU A 71 0.84 4.83 -14.52
CA LEU A 71 0.74 5.40 -13.18
C LEU A 71 -0.54 4.95 -12.46
N LEU A 72 -1.67 4.84 -13.17
CA LEU A 72 -2.91 4.29 -12.62
C LEU A 72 -2.70 2.84 -12.14
N ILE A 73 -2.12 1.99 -12.99
CA ILE A 73 -1.86 0.59 -12.65
C ILE A 73 -0.83 0.50 -11.51
N ALA A 74 0.30 1.19 -11.61
CA ALA A 74 1.37 1.15 -10.61
C ALA A 74 0.88 1.58 -9.22
N SER A 75 0.04 2.63 -9.15
CA SER A 75 -0.55 3.05 -7.87
C SER A 75 -1.49 2.02 -7.25
N SER A 76 -2.07 1.14 -8.07
CA SER A 76 -2.90 0.02 -7.60
C SER A 76 -2.06 -1.19 -7.18
N LEU A 77 -0.78 -1.26 -7.59
CA LEU A 77 0.13 -2.38 -7.32
C LEU A 77 1.11 -2.11 -6.18
N ILE A 78 1.16 -0.90 -5.63
CA ILE A 78 1.99 -0.60 -4.47
C ILE A 78 1.16 -0.88 -3.22
N PRO A 79 1.53 -1.85 -2.37
CA PRO A 79 0.88 -2.06 -1.08
C PRO A 79 0.93 -0.76 -0.26
N ARG A 80 -0.08 -0.50 0.58
CA ARG A 80 -0.07 0.69 1.45
C ARG A 80 1.12 0.69 2.40
N ASP A 81 1.50 -0.49 2.89
CA ASP A 81 2.51 -0.67 3.92
C ASP A 81 3.51 -1.79 3.52
N PRO A 82 4.34 -1.57 2.48
CA PRO A 82 5.20 -2.61 1.89
C PRO A 82 6.29 -3.12 2.84
N TRP A 83 6.53 -2.43 3.95
CA TRP A 83 7.47 -2.83 5.01
C TRP A 83 6.87 -3.84 6.00
N GLU A 84 5.57 -4.07 6.00
CA GLU A 84 4.92 -5.09 6.84
C GLU A 84 5.09 -6.51 6.28
N GLY A 85 5.67 -6.65 5.08
CA GLY A 85 5.99 -7.95 4.46
C GLY A 85 4.77 -8.72 3.95
N GLU A 86 3.58 -8.13 4.01
CA GLU A 86 2.34 -8.74 3.54
C GLU A 86 2.15 -8.56 2.03
N THR A 87 1.64 -9.60 1.36
CA THR A 87 1.36 -9.60 -0.09
C THR A 87 -0.13 -9.76 -0.41
N LEU A 88 -0.98 -9.92 0.61
CA LEU A 88 -2.42 -10.12 0.46
C LEU A 88 -3.08 -8.94 -0.26
N ALA A 89 -2.83 -7.72 0.20
CA ALA A 89 -3.35 -6.50 -0.42
C ALA A 89 -2.96 -6.37 -1.90
N LEU A 90 -1.73 -6.77 -2.26
CA LEU A 90 -1.30 -6.82 -3.66
C LEU A 90 -2.09 -7.86 -4.47
N LYS A 91 -2.30 -9.06 -3.90
CA LYS A 91 -3.07 -10.12 -4.58
C LYS A 91 -4.52 -9.70 -4.77
N VAL A 92 -5.14 -9.03 -3.79
CA VAL A 92 -6.49 -8.44 -3.89
C VAL A 92 -6.56 -7.42 -5.02
N ALA A 93 -5.65 -6.45 -5.05
CA ALA A 93 -5.63 -5.42 -6.09
C ALA A 93 -5.41 -5.99 -7.50
N LEU A 94 -4.60 -7.05 -7.62
CA LEU A 94 -4.43 -7.78 -8.88
C LEU A 94 -5.72 -8.47 -9.31
N ILE A 95 -6.44 -9.14 -8.41
CA ILE A 95 -7.73 -9.78 -8.72
C ILE A 95 -8.73 -8.72 -9.21
N GLU A 96 -8.91 -7.63 -8.47
CA GLU A 96 -9.82 -6.54 -8.85
C GLU A 96 -9.44 -5.92 -10.21
N ALA A 97 -8.15 -5.82 -10.52
CA ALA A 97 -7.68 -5.35 -11.82
C ALA A 97 -7.98 -6.33 -12.95
N THR A 98 -7.92 -7.65 -12.69
CA THR A 98 -8.33 -8.67 -13.67
C THR A 98 -9.83 -8.64 -13.95
N GLU A 99 -10.66 -8.43 -12.93
CA GLU A 99 -12.12 -8.32 -13.07
C GLU A 99 -12.53 -7.05 -13.83
N ASN A 100 -11.82 -5.95 -13.60
CA ASN A 100 -12.07 -4.66 -14.25
C ASN A 100 -11.23 -4.45 -15.53
N TRP A 101 -10.65 -5.52 -16.08
CA TRP A 101 -9.68 -5.41 -17.17
C TRP A 101 -10.23 -4.71 -18.42
N GLU A 102 -11.51 -4.93 -18.78
CA GLU A 102 -12.10 -4.25 -19.95
C GLU A 102 -12.06 -2.72 -19.83
N THR A 103 -12.32 -2.21 -18.63
CA THR A 103 -12.26 -0.78 -18.31
C THR A 103 -10.82 -0.27 -18.34
N LEU A 104 -9.87 -1.06 -17.81
CA LEU A 104 -8.45 -0.69 -17.74
C LEU A 104 -7.76 -0.74 -19.11
N ALA A 105 -8.11 -1.73 -19.94
CA ALA A 105 -7.48 -1.98 -21.23
C ALA A 105 -8.15 -1.25 -22.39
N GLY A 106 -9.36 -0.70 -22.21
CA GLY A 106 -10.06 0.08 -23.23
C GLY A 106 -10.30 -0.68 -24.54
N GLY A 107 -10.60 -1.99 -24.45
CA GLY A 107 -10.78 -2.86 -25.62
C GLY A 107 -9.49 -3.49 -26.16
N GLY A 108 -8.41 -3.50 -25.37
CA GLY A 108 -7.14 -4.17 -25.67
C GLY A 108 -7.20 -5.72 -25.64
N PRO A 109 -6.03 -6.39 -25.68
CA PRO A 109 -5.96 -7.85 -25.62
C PRO A 109 -6.55 -8.41 -24.32
N PRO A 110 -6.90 -9.71 -24.27
CA PRO A 110 -7.39 -10.34 -23.05
C PRO A 110 -6.38 -10.19 -21.91
N CYS A 111 -6.87 -10.17 -20.67
CA CYS A 111 -6.04 -9.98 -19.49
C CYS A 111 -4.92 -11.04 -19.45
N PRO A 112 -3.65 -10.63 -19.29
CA PRO A 112 -2.51 -11.56 -19.31
C PRO A 112 -2.44 -12.44 -18.05
N VAL A 113 -3.15 -12.05 -16.99
CA VAL A 113 -3.22 -12.77 -15.71
C VAL A 113 -4.63 -13.25 -15.51
N VAL A 114 -4.79 -14.51 -15.11
CA VAL A 114 -6.09 -15.12 -14.82
C VAL A 114 -5.94 -15.85 -13.49
N PHE A 115 -6.84 -15.56 -12.56
CA PHE A 115 -6.99 -16.29 -11.31
C PHE A 115 -8.10 -17.32 -11.48
N ASP A 116 -7.93 -18.51 -10.90
CA ASP A 116 -9.04 -19.45 -10.83
C ASP A 116 -10.03 -19.06 -9.72
N ALA A 117 -11.23 -19.65 -9.75
CA ALA A 117 -12.30 -19.29 -8.84
C ALA A 117 -12.01 -19.66 -7.38
N GLU A 118 -11.15 -20.64 -7.12
CA GLU A 118 -10.74 -21.02 -5.77
C GLU A 118 -9.71 -20.01 -5.24
N ASP A 119 -8.76 -19.61 -6.07
CA ASP A 119 -7.79 -18.54 -5.78
C ASP A 119 -8.49 -17.22 -5.43
N VAL A 120 -9.49 -16.83 -6.22
CA VAL A 120 -10.27 -15.61 -5.96
C VAL A 120 -11.00 -15.74 -4.63
N ARG A 121 -11.74 -16.83 -4.41
CA ARG A 121 -12.51 -17.03 -3.18
C ARG A 121 -11.61 -17.04 -1.95
N GLY A 122 -10.54 -17.84 -1.94
CA GLY A 122 -9.64 -17.94 -0.80
C GLY A 122 -8.91 -16.62 -0.51
N THR A 123 -8.55 -15.86 -1.55
CA THR A 123 -7.95 -14.53 -1.35
C THR A 123 -8.93 -13.55 -0.72
N MET A 124 -10.19 -13.52 -1.17
CA MET A 124 -11.22 -12.62 -0.62
C MET A 124 -11.66 -13.02 0.79
N GLU A 125 -11.70 -14.32 1.09
CA GLU A 125 -11.96 -14.82 2.45
C GLU A 125 -10.84 -14.38 3.40
N LEU A 126 -9.58 -14.57 3.01
CA LEU A 126 -8.43 -14.14 3.80
C LEU A 126 -8.37 -12.60 3.95
N ASP A 127 -8.68 -11.83 2.91
CA ASP A 127 -8.76 -10.36 2.99
C ASP A 127 -9.83 -9.90 4.01
N ALA A 128 -10.98 -10.56 4.03
CA ALA A 128 -12.04 -10.27 4.99
C ALA A 128 -11.63 -10.61 6.44
N GLU A 129 -10.92 -11.73 6.65
CA GLU A 129 -10.38 -12.13 7.95
C GLU A 129 -9.28 -11.18 8.43
N THR A 130 -8.30 -10.87 7.57
CA THR A 130 -7.21 -9.93 7.87
C THR A 130 -7.75 -8.55 8.20
N ARG A 131 -8.73 -8.03 7.42
CA ARG A 131 -9.37 -6.74 7.75
C ARG A 131 -10.00 -6.75 9.15
N GLY A 132 -10.65 -7.85 9.54
CA GLY A 132 -11.21 -7.99 10.89
C GLY A 132 -10.13 -8.03 11.99
N ALA A 133 -9.01 -8.68 11.71
CA ALA A 133 -7.85 -8.70 12.59
C ALA A 133 -7.19 -7.32 12.71
N ASP A 134 -7.07 -6.57 11.61
CA ASP A 134 -6.51 -5.22 11.56
C ASP A 134 -7.36 -4.21 12.34
N GLU A 135 -8.70 -4.26 12.18
CA GLU A 135 -9.63 -3.44 12.96
C GLU A 135 -9.50 -3.74 14.46
N THR A 136 -9.34 -5.02 14.81
CA THR A 136 -9.12 -5.44 16.20
C THR A 136 -7.78 -4.96 16.72
N LEU A 137 -6.72 -5.08 15.91
CA LEU A 137 -5.38 -4.61 16.25
C LEU A 137 -5.35 -3.08 16.39
N GLU A 138 -6.05 -2.34 15.55
CA GLU A 138 -6.19 -0.88 15.65
C GLU A 138 -6.93 -0.48 16.93
N ALA A 139 -8.01 -1.19 17.30
CA ALA A 139 -8.67 -0.98 18.58
C ALA A 139 -7.72 -1.25 19.77
N CYS A 140 -6.91 -2.30 19.69
CA CYS A 140 -5.88 -2.61 20.69
C CYS A 140 -4.79 -1.53 20.74
N ARG A 141 -4.31 -1.05 19.58
CA ARG A 141 -3.36 0.06 19.43
C ARG A 141 -3.87 1.32 20.11
N ASN A 142 -5.13 1.69 19.83
CA ASN A 142 -5.78 2.85 20.43
C ASN A 142 -5.96 2.71 21.95
N MET A 143 -6.25 1.50 22.44
CA MET A 143 -6.40 1.24 23.87
C MET A 143 -5.08 1.21 24.62
N ILE A 144 -4.04 0.60 24.04
CA ILE A 144 -2.72 0.46 24.67
C ILE A 144 -1.91 1.76 24.51
N GLY A 145 -2.09 2.48 23.40
CA GLY A 145 -1.47 3.77 23.10
C GLY A 145 -0.09 3.65 22.43
N PHE A 146 0.15 2.62 21.61
CA PHE A 146 1.36 2.50 20.80
C PHE A 146 1.12 2.96 19.35
N GLY A 147 2.14 3.54 18.72
CA GLY A 147 2.04 4.07 17.36
C GLY A 147 1.94 2.99 16.29
N PRO A 148 1.60 3.35 15.04
CA PRO A 148 1.49 2.41 13.91
C PRO A 148 2.80 1.62 13.68
N GLU A 149 3.94 2.22 14.00
CA GLU A 149 5.27 1.63 13.86
C GLU A 149 5.63 0.62 14.97
N GLY A 150 4.70 0.27 15.87
CA GLY A 150 4.98 -0.60 17.02
C GLY A 150 5.83 0.05 18.12
N TRP A 151 6.30 1.28 17.91
CA TRP A 151 7.11 2.01 18.88
C TRP A 151 6.29 2.51 20.06
N MET A 152 6.77 2.21 21.27
CA MET A 152 6.32 2.80 22.53
C MET A 152 7.38 3.76 23.08
N PRO A 153 7.06 5.04 23.35
CA PRO A 153 8.02 5.93 24.01
C PRO A 153 8.40 5.35 25.38
N ALA A 154 9.69 5.44 25.74
CA ALA A 154 10.28 4.82 26.93
C ALA A 154 9.64 5.21 28.29
N GLU A 155 8.73 6.18 28.31
CA GLU A 155 8.07 6.70 29.51
C GLU A 155 6.70 6.06 29.81
N HIS A 156 6.24 5.11 28.99
CA HIS A 156 4.89 4.54 29.11
C HIS A 156 4.85 3.19 29.84
N TYR A 157 5.25 3.15 31.12
CA TYR A 157 4.96 2.02 32.02
C TYR A 157 3.46 1.67 32.04
N GLU A 158 2.60 2.67 31.85
CA GLU A 158 1.16 2.49 31.75
C GLU A 158 0.73 1.75 30.47
N ALA A 159 1.45 1.87 29.36
CA ALA A 159 1.16 1.11 28.14
C ALA A 159 1.48 -0.39 28.34
N MET A 160 2.57 -0.70 29.03
CA MET A 160 2.90 -2.07 29.44
C MET A 160 1.84 -2.66 30.36
N ALA A 161 1.37 -1.88 31.35
CA ALA A 161 0.28 -2.29 32.22
C ALA A 161 -1.04 -2.53 31.45
N ARG A 162 -1.35 -1.71 30.43
CA ARG A 162 -2.51 -1.89 29.55
C ARG A 162 -2.38 -3.11 28.65
N SER A 163 -1.20 -3.35 28.07
CA SER A 163 -0.90 -4.55 27.27
C SER A 163 -1.05 -5.82 28.11
N LYS A 164 -0.46 -5.85 29.30
CA LYS A 164 -0.57 -6.99 30.22
C LYS A 164 -2.04 -7.27 30.58
N LYS A 165 -2.79 -6.21 30.93
CA LYS A 165 -4.22 -6.35 31.22
C LYS A 165 -5.00 -6.90 30.03
N LEU A 166 -4.70 -6.41 28.82
CA LEU A 166 -5.36 -6.90 27.61
C LEU A 166 -5.05 -8.38 27.33
N LYS A 167 -3.82 -8.82 27.60
CA LYS A 167 -3.43 -10.25 27.52
C LYS A 167 -4.25 -11.10 28.50
N GLU A 168 -4.38 -10.64 29.74
CA GLU A 168 -5.19 -11.31 30.77
C GLU A 168 -6.67 -11.40 30.37
N ASP A 169 -7.24 -10.29 29.88
CA ASP A 169 -8.64 -10.24 29.40
C ASP A 169 -8.84 -11.15 28.17
N GLY A 170 -7.89 -11.19 27.24
CA GLY A 170 -7.93 -12.09 26.07
C GLY A 170 -7.84 -13.57 26.44
N LEU A 171 -6.94 -13.93 27.38
CA LEU A 171 -6.84 -15.31 27.90
C LEU A 171 -8.10 -15.74 28.67
N ALA A 172 -8.75 -14.80 29.37
CA ALA A 172 -10.00 -15.04 30.09
C ALA A 172 -11.20 -15.19 29.15
N ALA A 173 -11.21 -14.45 28.03
CA ALA A 173 -12.26 -14.51 27.02
C ALA A 173 -12.15 -15.74 26.10
N ALA A 174 -10.94 -16.28 25.90
CA ALA A 174 -10.70 -17.44 25.04
C ALA A 174 -11.55 -18.66 25.45
N GLU A 175 -12.26 -19.22 24.47
CA GLU A 175 -13.26 -20.26 24.67
C GLU A 175 -12.64 -21.66 24.67
N SER A 176 -11.45 -21.81 24.08
CA SER A 176 -10.74 -23.09 23.97
C SER A 176 -9.31 -23.05 24.49
N GLU A 177 -8.79 -24.21 24.87
CA GLU A 177 -7.38 -24.34 25.30
C GLU A 177 -6.40 -24.07 24.15
N GLU A 178 -6.80 -24.40 22.93
CA GLU A 178 -6.03 -24.10 21.72
C GLU A 178 -5.94 -22.59 21.49
N GLU A 179 -7.04 -21.87 21.58
CA GLU A 179 -7.08 -20.41 21.49
C GLU A 179 -6.25 -19.74 22.60
N ARG A 180 -6.33 -20.23 23.84
CA ARG A 180 -5.47 -19.75 24.94
C ARG A 180 -3.98 -19.97 24.65
N ALA A 181 -3.63 -21.13 24.12
CA ALA A 181 -2.26 -21.43 23.73
C ALA A 181 -1.77 -20.51 22.59
N GLN A 182 -2.62 -20.22 21.61
CA GLN A 182 -2.32 -19.28 20.52
C GLN A 182 -2.12 -17.86 21.04
N VAL A 183 -3.01 -17.35 21.90
CA VAL A 183 -2.89 -16.02 22.51
C VAL A 183 -1.62 -15.91 23.38
N ALA A 184 -1.28 -16.98 24.11
CA ALA A 184 -0.08 -17.01 24.93
C ALA A 184 1.22 -17.06 24.10
N ALA A 185 1.24 -17.85 23.02
CA ALA A 185 2.43 -18.08 22.19
C ALA A 185 2.71 -16.95 21.19
N HIS A 186 1.68 -16.21 20.77
CA HIS A 186 1.79 -15.19 19.73
C HIS A 186 1.40 -13.80 20.21
N TRP A 187 1.57 -13.52 21.51
CA TRP A 187 1.26 -12.21 22.05
C TRP A 187 2.18 -11.14 21.45
N PRO A 188 1.66 -10.16 20.68
CA PRO A 188 2.50 -9.25 19.90
C PRO A 188 3.36 -8.27 20.72
N LEU A 189 3.19 -8.23 22.04
CA LEU A 189 3.77 -7.22 22.94
C LEU A 189 4.41 -7.86 24.18
N ASP A 190 4.97 -9.07 24.06
CA ASP A 190 5.72 -9.69 25.16
C ASP A 190 7.12 -9.06 25.32
N GLU A 191 7.51 -8.82 26.57
CA GLU A 191 8.74 -8.12 26.96
C GLU A 191 10.03 -8.89 26.59
N GLU A 192 9.97 -10.20 26.40
CA GLU A 192 11.15 -11.07 26.26
C GLU A 192 11.75 -11.08 24.84
N GLU A 193 11.04 -10.62 23.81
CA GLU A 193 11.54 -10.62 22.43
C GLU A 193 12.46 -9.42 22.11
N TYR A 194 12.47 -8.40 22.98
CA TYR A 194 13.19 -7.12 22.77
C TYR A 194 14.18 -6.77 23.89
N MET A 195 14.72 -7.78 24.58
CA MET A 195 15.85 -7.68 25.54
C MET A 195 17.00 -8.60 25.11
#